data_AF-A0A378LUQ1-F1
#
_entry.id   AF-A0A378LUQ1-F1
#
_cell.length_a   1.000
_cell.length_b   1.000
_cell.length_c   1.000
_cell.angle_alpha   90.00
_cell.angle_beta   90.00
_cell.angle_gamma   90.00
#
_symmetry.space_group_name_H-M   'P 1'
#
loop_
_entity.id
_entity.type
_entity.pdbx_description
1 polymer ?
#
loop_
_entity_poly.entity_id
_entity_poly.type
_entity_poly.pdbx_seq_one_letter_code
_entity_poly.pdbx_strand_id
1 'polypeptide(L)'
;MSFSKKETQTNHFSWSNFLNWGTAYRGYNASIALLVSYQYLTNPEAAFFEYVPDILIHAAEAVIPNQWSEIAIAANIGRASQAAFGFFSGNSTIPSVANLVDVGNHVLNTAHRLS
;
A
#
# COMPACT_ATOMS: atom_id res chain seq x y z
N MET A 1 12.22 -42.48 -33.60
CA MET A 1 12.44 -41.21 -32.88
C MET A 1 11.14 -40.42 -32.93
N SER A 2 10.48 -40.23 -31.79
CA SER A 2 9.22 -39.47 -31.70
C SER A 2 9.58 -38.01 -31.44
N PHE A 3 9.22 -37.12 -32.36
CA PHE A 3 9.31 -35.68 -32.14
C PHE A 3 8.16 -35.25 -31.22
N SER A 4 8.46 -35.14 -29.93
CA SER A 4 7.56 -34.49 -28.97
C SER A 4 7.43 -33.02 -29.35
N LYS A 5 6.25 -32.63 -29.86
CA LYS A 5 5.86 -31.24 -30.03
C LYS A 5 5.88 -30.58 -28.64
N LYS A 6 6.89 -29.76 -28.39
CA LYS A 6 6.87 -28.80 -27.29
C LYS A 6 5.69 -27.85 -27.54
N GLU A 7 4.56 -28.12 -26.90
CA GLU A 7 3.49 -27.14 -26.79
C GLU A 7 4.09 -25.90 -26.13
N THR A 8 4.20 -24.84 -26.92
CA THR A 8 4.56 -23.54 -26.40
C THR A 8 3.31 -23.04 -25.71
N GLN A 9 3.24 -23.15 -24.38
CA GLN A 9 2.18 -22.52 -23.60
C GLN A 9 2.29 -21.02 -23.81
N THR A 10 1.55 -20.50 -24.77
CA THR A 10 1.30 -19.08 -24.91
C THR A 10 0.50 -18.68 -23.67
N ASN A 11 1.16 -18.05 -22.70
CA ASN A 11 0.50 -17.38 -21.60
C ASN A 11 -0.43 -16.33 -22.20
N HIS A 12 -1.69 -16.69 -22.40
CA HIS A 12 -2.73 -15.77 -22.85
C HIS A 12 -2.90 -14.75 -21.73
N PHE A 13 -2.38 -13.54 -21.94
CA PHE A 13 -2.64 -12.41 -21.06
C PHE A 13 -4.15 -12.19 -21.02
N SER A 14 -4.75 -12.32 -19.83
CA SER A 14 -6.17 -12.06 -19.62
C SER A 14 -6.34 -10.81 -18.79
N TRP A 15 -7.07 -9.83 -19.33
CA TRP A 15 -7.47 -8.62 -18.61
C TRP A 15 -8.25 -8.93 -17.33
N SER A 16 -9.02 -10.02 -17.29
CA SER A 16 -9.75 -10.42 -16.08
C SER A 16 -8.81 -10.92 -14.96
N ASN A 17 -7.68 -11.53 -15.32
CA ASN A 17 -6.64 -11.91 -14.34
C ASN A 17 -5.82 -10.70 -13.89
N PHE A 18 -5.66 -9.69 -14.74
CA PHE A 18 -4.96 -8.45 -14.42
C PHE A 18 -5.81 -7.49 -13.55
N LEU A 19 -7.13 -7.49 -13.70
CA LEU A 19 -8.05 -6.61 -12.96
C LEU A 19 -8.68 -7.30 -11.73
N ASN A 20 -8.07 -8.37 -11.21
CA ASN A 20 -8.56 -8.98 -9.98
C ASN A 20 -8.24 -8.10 -8.75
N TRP A 21 -8.99 -8.33 -7.66
CA TRP A 21 -8.87 -7.54 -6.44
C TRP A 21 -7.43 -7.49 -5.90
N GLY A 22 -6.70 -8.62 -5.93
CA GLY A 22 -5.31 -8.66 -5.47
C GLY A 22 -4.36 -7.79 -6.28
N THR A 23 -4.53 -7.74 -7.61
CA THR A 23 -3.70 -6.89 -8.47
C THR A 23 -4.06 -5.43 -8.30
N ALA A 24 -5.35 -5.10 -8.21
CA ALA A 24 -5.82 -3.74 -7.94
C ALA A 24 -5.33 -3.23 -6.57
N TYR A 25 -5.43 -4.05 -5.52
CA TYR A 25 -4.94 -3.73 -4.17
C TYR A 25 -3.44 -3.43 -4.14
N ARG A 26 -2.63 -4.26 -4.80
CA ARG A 26 -1.17 -4.07 -4.87
C ARG A 26 -0.81 -2.83 -5.67
N GLY A 27 -1.48 -2.62 -6.82
CA GLY A 27 -1.28 -1.42 -7.65
C GLY A 27 -1.68 -0.14 -6.93
N TYR A 28 -2.79 -0.17 -6.18
CA TYR A 28 -3.23 0.91 -5.32
C TYR A 28 -2.16 1.26 -4.29
N ASN A 29 -1.73 0.29 -3.49
CA ASN A 29 -0.70 0.49 -2.47
C ASN A 29 0.64 0.96 -3.07
N ALA A 30 1.04 0.47 -4.24
CA ALA A 30 2.22 0.95 -4.94
C ALA A 30 2.09 2.44 -5.33
N SER A 31 0.92 2.85 -5.80
CA SER A 31 0.67 4.25 -6.18
C SER A 31 0.68 5.18 -4.96
N ILE A 32 0.15 4.74 -3.82
CA ILE A 32 0.21 5.51 -2.56
C ILE A 32 1.66 5.62 -2.09
N ALA A 33 2.43 4.53 -2.05
CA ALA A 33 3.84 4.56 -1.66
C ALA A 33 4.65 5.57 -2.50
N LEU A 34 4.43 5.60 -3.81
CA LEU A 34 5.08 6.56 -4.71
C LEU A 34 4.62 8.00 -4.45
N LEU A 35 3.32 8.22 -4.25
CA LEU A 35 2.76 9.54 -3.96
C LEU A 35 3.34 10.11 -2.65
N VAL A 36 3.32 9.32 -1.58
CA VAL A 36 3.84 9.74 -0.27
C VAL A 36 5.36 9.93 -0.34
N SER A 37 6.08 9.10 -1.09
CA SER A 37 7.52 9.30 -1.36
C SER A 37 7.79 10.63 -2.07
N TYR A 38 6.98 10.96 -3.09
CA TYR A 38 7.09 12.24 -3.79
C TYR A 38 6.82 13.42 -2.85
N GLN A 39 5.79 13.34 -2.00
CA GLN A 39 5.51 14.38 -1.01
C GLN A 39 6.66 14.53 -0.01
N TYR A 40 7.22 13.42 0.49
CA TYR A 40 8.37 13.46 1.40
C TYR A 40 9.59 14.14 0.77
N LEU A 41 9.84 13.92 -0.52
CA LEU A 41 10.99 14.50 -1.21
C LEU A 41 10.79 15.97 -1.60
N THR A 42 9.55 16.42 -1.76
CA THR A 42 9.22 17.76 -2.27
C THR A 42 8.71 18.72 -1.21
N ASN A 43 8.29 18.23 -0.05
CA ASN A 43 7.87 19.05 1.07
C ASN A 43 9.03 19.24 2.08
N PRO A 44 9.61 20.44 2.20
CA PRO A 44 10.72 20.69 3.15
C PRO A 44 10.30 20.58 4.62
N GLU A 45 9.01 20.62 4.92
CA GLU A 45 8.49 20.47 6.28
C GLU A 45 8.16 19.01 6.63
N ALA A 46 8.32 18.07 5.68
CA ALA A 46 7.93 16.67 5.89
C ALA A 46 8.72 16.00 7.02
N ALA A 47 8.01 15.55 8.05
CA ALA A 47 8.60 14.82 9.15
C ALA A 47 8.87 13.36 8.77
N PHE A 48 10.13 12.92 8.93
CA PHE A 48 10.54 11.53 8.69
C PHE A 48 9.61 10.50 9.35
N PHE A 49 9.24 10.73 10.62
CA PHE A 49 8.42 9.80 11.42
C PHE A 49 6.94 9.74 11.00
N GLU A 50 6.50 10.62 10.12
CA GLU A 50 5.14 10.57 9.56
C GLU A 50 5.15 9.89 8.18
N TYR A 51 6.08 10.30 7.30
CA TYR A 51 6.08 9.87 5.90
C TYR A 51 6.79 8.53 5.68
N VAL A 52 7.93 8.27 6.31
CA VAL A 52 8.73 7.06 6.01
C VAL A 52 8.03 5.78 6.46
N PRO A 53 7.45 5.69 7.67
CA PRO A 53 6.66 4.52 8.06
C PRO A 53 5.51 4.25 7.08
N ASP A 54 4.83 5.30 6.63
CA ASP A 54 3.70 5.21 5.70
C ASP A 54 4.12 4.64 4.33
N ILE A 55 5.21 5.18 3.75
CA ILE A 55 5.83 4.66 2.52
C ILE A 55 6.16 3.17 2.65
N LEU A 56 6.78 2.77 3.77
CA LEU A 56 7.20 1.39 4.00
C LEU A 56 6.01 0.44 4.12
N ILE A 57 4.95 0.86 4.82
CA ILE A 57 3.73 0.06 4.95
C ILE A 57 3.08 -0.13 3.58
N HIS A 58 2.86 0.94 2.82
CA HIS A 58 2.27 0.86 1.49
C HIS A 58 3.14 0.06 0.50
N ALA A 59 4.46 0.20 0.56
CA ALA A 59 5.36 -0.62 -0.24
C ALA A 59 5.26 -2.11 0.13
N ALA A 60 5.17 -2.43 1.42
CA ALA A 60 5.00 -3.81 1.87
C ALA A 60 3.65 -4.40 1.42
N GLU A 61 2.56 -3.64 1.48
CA GLU A 61 1.26 -4.06 0.96
C GLU A 61 1.27 -4.26 -0.56
N ALA A 62 2.04 -3.46 -1.28
CA ALA A 62 2.21 -3.64 -2.72
C ALA A 62 3.00 -4.90 -3.08
N VAL A 63 4.09 -5.19 -2.36
CA VAL A 63 5.03 -6.26 -2.73
C VAL A 63 4.63 -7.60 -2.11
N ILE A 64 4.32 -7.61 -0.81
CA ILE A 64 4.08 -8.80 0.02
C ILE A 64 2.76 -8.72 0.83
N PRO A 65 1.60 -8.57 0.17
CA PRO A 65 0.29 -8.37 0.85
C PRO A 65 -0.18 -9.55 1.72
N ASN A 66 0.45 -10.71 1.60
CA ASN A 66 0.05 -11.95 2.31
C ASN A 66 1.12 -12.47 3.27
N GLN A 67 2.21 -11.72 3.49
CA GLN A 67 3.29 -12.12 4.40
C GLN A 67 3.30 -11.23 5.65
N TRP A 68 3.70 -11.80 6.79
CA TRP A 68 3.84 -11.09 8.07
C TRP A 68 2.54 -10.40 8.54
N SER A 69 1.38 -11.04 8.33
CA SER A 69 0.06 -10.41 8.51
C SER A 69 -0.15 -9.80 9.88
N GLU A 70 0.29 -10.42 10.98
CA GLU A 70 0.14 -9.83 12.33
C GLU A 70 0.90 -8.50 12.48
N ILE A 71 2.16 -8.48 12.03
CA ILE A 71 3.02 -7.28 12.07
C ILE A 71 2.45 -6.21 11.14
N ALA A 72 2.01 -6.59 9.94
CA ALA A 72 1.43 -5.67 8.97
C ALA A 72 0.10 -5.08 9.46
N ILE A 73 -0.75 -5.88 10.11
CA ILE A 73 -1.99 -5.41 10.74
C ILE A 73 -1.66 -4.39 11.84
N ALA A 74 -0.74 -4.72 12.74
CA ALA A 74 -0.33 -3.81 13.81
C ALA A 74 0.25 -2.50 13.27
N ALA A 75 1.07 -2.57 12.22
CA ALA A 75 1.66 -1.39 11.58
C ALA A 75 0.58 -0.50 10.92
N ASN A 76 -0.37 -1.08 10.19
CA ASN A 76 -1.48 -0.34 9.60
C ASN A 76 -2.37 0.30 10.68
N ILE A 77 -2.73 -0.43 11.75
CA ILE A 77 -3.51 0.14 12.85
C ILE A 77 -2.76 1.29 13.55
N GLY A 78 -1.46 1.11 13.82
CA GLY A 78 -0.62 2.13 14.44
C GLY A 78 -0.55 3.39 13.59
N ARG A 79 -0.31 3.22 12.28
CA ARG A 79 -0.25 4.35 11.35
C ARG A 79 -1.61 5.03 11.15
N ALA A 80 -2.70 4.28 11.04
CA ALA A 80 -4.06 4.84 11.04
C ALA A 80 -4.33 5.69 12.30
N SER A 81 -3.91 5.21 13.46
CA SER A 81 -4.08 5.94 14.72
C SER A 81 -3.27 7.24 14.76
N GLN A 82 -2.01 7.19 14.27
CA GLN A 82 -1.16 8.37 14.16
C GLN A 82 -1.72 9.39 13.16
N ALA A 83 -2.22 8.94 12.00
CA ALA A 83 -2.84 9.80 10.99
C ALA A 83 -4.13 10.45 11.51
N ALA A 84 -4.98 9.68 12.22
CA ALA A 84 -6.18 10.21 12.86
C ALA A 84 -5.83 11.26 13.93
N PHE A 85 -4.82 11.00 14.75
CA PHE A 85 -4.32 11.99 15.70
C PHE A 85 -3.83 13.25 14.98
N GLY A 86 -3.05 13.12 13.90
CA GLY A 86 -2.59 14.24 13.08
C GLY A 86 -3.76 15.05 12.49
N PHE A 87 -4.82 14.38 12.04
CA PHE A 87 -6.04 15.01 11.54
C PHE A 87 -6.75 15.86 12.61
N PHE A 88 -7.01 15.28 13.79
CA PHE A 88 -7.80 15.94 14.84
C PHE A 88 -7.00 16.97 15.66
N SER A 89 -5.70 16.75 15.86
CA SER A 89 -4.85 17.64 16.67
C SER A 89 -4.28 18.81 15.86
N GLY A 90 -4.19 18.69 14.53
CA GLY A 90 -3.46 19.62 13.68
C GLY A 90 -1.94 19.58 13.87
N ASN A 91 -1.42 18.68 14.73
CA ASN A 91 0.01 18.52 14.99
C ASN A 91 0.60 17.47 14.04
N SER A 92 0.63 17.82 12.76
CA SER A 92 1.19 16.97 11.71
C SER A 92 1.75 17.82 10.57
N THR A 93 2.83 17.34 9.96
CA THR A 93 3.41 17.92 8.74
C THR A 93 2.74 17.36 7.47
N ILE A 94 1.84 16.38 7.64
CA ILE A 94 0.94 15.90 6.59
C ILE A 94 -0.31 16.80 6.57
N PRO A 95 -0.74 17.30 5.40
CA PRO A 95 -1.98 18.07 5.28
C PRO A 95 -3.18 17.31 5.88
N SER A 96 -4.07 18.01 6.59
CA SER A 96 -5.20 17.40 7.30
C SER A 96 -6.04 16.46 6.41
N VAL A 97 -6.43 16.90 5.21
CA VAL A 97 -7.19 16.04 4.27
C VAL A 97 -6.40 14.79 3.87
N ALA A 98 -5.09 14.89 3.68
CA ALA A 98 -4.24 13.74 3.38
C ALA A 98 -4.18 12.76 4.57
N ASN A 99 -4.07 13.26 5.81
CA ASN A 99 -4.16 12.43 7.01
C ASN A 99 -5.50 11.67 7.10
N LEU A 100 -6.63 12.31 6.75
CA LEU A 100 -7.93 11.63 6.74
C LEU A 100 -8.01 10.51 5.69
N VAL A 101 -7.48 10.76 4.49
CA VAL A 101 -7.39 9.73 3.43
C VAL A 101 -6.47 8.60 3.89
N ASP A 102 -5.38 8.93 4.57
CA ASP A 102 -4.41 7.96 5.08
C ASP A 102 -5.02 7.01 6.13
N VAL A 103 -5.87 7.53 7.02
CA VAL A 103 -6.68 6.67 7.91
C VAL A 103 -7.48 5.64 7.10
N GLY A 104 -8.14 6.07 6.03
CA GLY A 104 -8.91 5.19 5.15
C GLY A 104 -8.05 4.13 4.47
N ASN A 105 -6.87 4.52 4.00
CA ASN A 105 -5.89 3.63 3.37
C ASN A 105 -5.47 2.50 4.30
N HIS A 106 -5.07 2.84 5.52
CA HIS A 106 -4.62 1.84 6.48
C HIS A 106 -5.76 0.96 7.00
N VAL A 107 -6.97 1.50 7.15
CA VAL A 107 -8.15 0.68 7.47
C VAL A 107 -8.45 -0.32 6.36
N LEU A 108 -8.36 0.10 5.09
CA LEU A 108 -8.52 -0.81 3.94
C LEU A 108 -7.47 -1.94 3.97
N ASN A 109 -6.21 -1.60 4.23
CA ASN A 109 -5.13 -2.57 4.31
C ASN A 109 -5.33 -3.55 5.47
N THR A 110 -5.72 -3.06 6.65
CA THR A 110 -6.09 -3.92 7.79
C THR A 110 -7.24 -4.85 7.44
N ALA A 111 -8.30 -4.33 6.79
CA ALA A 111 -9.43 -5.15 6.37
C ALA A 111 -9.03 -6.22 5.34
N HIS A 112 -8.17 -5.89 4.38
CA HIS A 112 -7.63 -6.84 3.41
C HIS A 112 -6.83 -7.97 4.08
N ARG A 113 -6.04 -7.65 5.11
CA ARG A 113 -5.24 -8.64 5.84
C ARG A 113 -6.08 -9.57 6.72
N LEU A 114 -7.30 -9.17 7.08
CA LEU A 114 -8.23 -9.93 7.92
C LEU A 114 -9.23 -10.79 7.11
N SER A 115 -9.33 -10.59 5.79
CA SER A 115 -10.20 -11.33 4.88
C SER A 115 -9.53 -12.60 4.35
#